data_AF-E9S7P0-F1
#
_entry.id   AF-E9S7P0-F1
#
_cell.length_a   1.000
_cell.length_b   1.000
_cell.length_c   1.000
_cell.angle_alpha   90.00
_cell.angle_beta   90.00
_cell.angle_gamma   90.00
#
_symmetry.space_group_name_H-M   'P 1'
#
loop_
_entity.id
_entity.type
_entity.pdbx_description
1 polymer ?
#
loop_
_entity_poly.entity_id
_entity_poly.type
_entity_poly.pdbx_seq_one_letter_code
_entity_poly.pdbx_strand_id
1 'polypeptide(L)' 'MNNKTLQEMNDAYKDCPMRTSEYTIDGKKYIVKSHFVGEKSLDDTLYRIAFQKAMDEVLTTA' A
#
# COMPACT_ATOMS: atom_id res chain seq x y z
N MET A 1 -14.64 -11.71 2.11
CA MET A 1 -13.61 -11.22 1.18
C MET A 1 -14.32 -10.47 0.06
N ASN A 2 -14.17 -9.15 -0.01
CA ASN A 2 -14.75 -8.37 -1.11
C ASN A 2 -13.82 -8.44 -2.32
N ASN A 3 -14.01 -9.44 -3.19
CA ASN A 3 -13.31 -9.51 -4.47
C ASN A 3 -13.90 -8.49 -5.43
N LYS A 4 -13.42 -7.25 -5.34
CA LYS A 4 -13.62 -6.26 -6.40
C LYS A 4 -12.82 -6.69 -7.62
N THR A 5 -13.43 -6.63 -8.79
CA THR A 5 -12.77 -6.83 -10.07
C THR A 5 -11.74 -5.72 -10.32
N LEU A 6 -10.73 -5.99 -11.14
CA LEU A 6 -9.70 -4.99 -11.49
C LEU A 6 -10.32 -3.70 -12.07
N GLN A 7 -11.43 -3.83 -12.78
CA GLN A 7 -12.16 -2.70 -13.34
C GLN A 7 -12.83 -1.86 -12.25
N GLU A 8 -13.52 -2.47 -11.29
CA GLU A 8 -14.15 -1.76 -10.17
C GLU A 8 -13.11 -1.07 -9.27
N MET A 9 -11.92 -1.66 -9.14
CA MET A 9 -10.80 -1.01 -8.46
C MET A 9 -10.32 0.20 -9.26
N ASN A 10 -10.12 0.06 -10.56
CA ASN A 10 -9.67 1.16 -11.40
C ASN A 10 -10.65 2.35 -11.39
N ASP A 11 -11.95 2.07 -11.51
CA ASP A 11 -13.00 3.10 -11.46
C ASP A 11 -13.11 3.77 -10.10
N ALA A 12 -12.88 3.04 -9.00
CA ALA A 12 -12.92 3.59 -7.64
C ALA A 12 -11.74 4.51 -7.32
N TYR A 13 -10.60 4.35 -8.00
CA TYR A 13 -9.37 5.08 -7.71
C TYR A 13 -8.92 6.03 -8.84
N LYS A 14 -9.65 6.10 -9.96
CA LYS A 14 -9.30 6.94 -11.13
C LYS A 14 -9.17 8.43 -10.82
N ASP A 15 -9.95 8.92 -9.86
CA ASP A 15 -10.00 10.34 -9.47
C ASP A 15 -9.24 10.62 -8.16
N CYS A 16 -8.58 9.61 -7.56
CA CYS A 16 -7.81 9.80 -6.34
C CYS A 16 -6.56 10.65 -6.64
N PRO A 17 -6.29 11.72 -5.87
CA PRO A 17 -5.15 12.58 -6.14
C PRO A 17 -3.86 11.77 -6.03
N MET A 18 -3.13 11.74 -7.14
CA MET A 18 -1.87 11.02 -7.26
C MET A 18 -0.73 12.02 -7.39
N ARG A 19 0.26 11.93 -6.50
CA ARG A 19 1.46 12.77 -6.55
C ARG A 19 2.65 11.92 -6.94
N THR A 20 3.29 12.26 -8.05
CA THR A 20 4.57 11.67 -8.43
C THR A 20 5.70 12.59 -8.00
N SER A 21 6.74 12.04 -7.39
CA SER A 21 7.94 12.78 -7.00
C SER A 21 9.17 11.92 -7.27
N GLU A 22 10.24 12.57 -7.69
CA GLU A 22 11.51 11.90 -7.97
C GLU A 22 12.51 12.25 -6.86
N TYR A 23 13.20 11.24 -6.35
CA TYR A 23 14.19 11.38 -5.30
C TYR A 23 15.48 10.70 -5.75
N THR A 24 16.62 11.28 -5.38
CA THR A 24 17.92 10.62 -5.52
C THR A 24 18.40 10.25 -4.13
N ILE A 25 18.53 8.96 -3.86
CA ILE A 25 19.01 8.41 -2.59
C ILE A 25 20.22 7.54 -2.93
N ASP A 26 21.37 7.81 -2.30
CA ASP A 26 22.65 7.12 -2.55
C ASP A 26 23.03 7.03 -4.04
N GLY A 27 22.82 8.12 -4.78
CA GLY A 27 23.11 8.20 -6.23
C GLY A 27 22.13 7.43 -7.12
N LYS A 28 21.13 6.73 -6.54
CA LYS A 28 20.10 6.01 -7.28
C LYS A 28 18.82 6.83 -7.33
N LYS A 29 18.21 6.89 -8.51
CA LYS A 29 16.96 7.63 -8.75
C LYS A 29 15.75 6.75 -8.41
N TYR A 30 14.83 7.29 -7.63
CA TYR A 30 13.59 6.66 -7.21
C TYR A 30 12.41 7.52 -7.63
N ILE A 31 11.40 6.91 -8.24
CA ILE A 31 10.14 7.55 -8.58
C ILE A 31 9.09 7.08 -7.57
N VAL A 32 8.63 7.97 -6.71
CA VAL A 32 7.60 7.69 -5.71
C VAL A 32 6.27 8.18 -6.22
N LYS A 33 5.31 7.26 -6.37
CA LYS A 33 3.91 7.56 -6.72
C LYS A 33 3.05 7.42 -5.47
N SER A 34 2.66 8.56 -4.90
CA SER A 34 1.78 8.62 -3.74
C SER A 34 0.33 8.62 -4.20
N HIS A 35 -0.48 7.70 -3.66
CA HIS A 35 -1.92 7.65 -3.90
C HIS A 35 -2.64 8.08 -2.62
N PHE A 36 -3.50 9.09 -2.71
CA PHE A 36 -4.34 9.45 -1.58
C PHE A 36 -5.45 8.41 -1.39
N VAL A 37 -5.47 7.75 -0.23
CA VAL A 37 -6.40 6.65 0.09
C VAL A 37 -7.39 7.03 1.19
N GLY A 38 -7.59 8.33 1.43
CA GLY A 38 -8.40 8.88 2.52
C GLY A 38 -7.66 8.95 3.86
N GLU A 39 -8.40 9.21 4.94
CA GLU A 39 -7.87 9.24 6.32
C GLU A 39 -7.62 7.81 6.81
N LYS A 40 -6.51 7.23 6.37
CA LYS A 40 -6.00 5.97 6.93
C LYS A 40 -4.85 6.28 7.86
N SER A 41 -4.94 5.82 9.11
CA SER A 41 -3.80 5.80 10.01
C SER A 41 -2.70 4.92 9.42
N LEU A 42 -1.55 5.52 9.14
CA LEU A 42 -0.37 4.82 8.65
C LEU A 42 0.10 3.81 9.69
N ASP A 43 0.07 4.19 10.97
CA ASP A 43 0.49 3.35 12.09
C ASP A 43 -0.38 2.09 12.20
N ASP A 44 -1.71 2.23 12.11
CA ASP A 44 -2.62 1.08 12.13
C ASP A 44 -2.39 0.14 10.94
N THR A 45 -2.08 0.73 9.77
CA THR A 45 -1.80 -0.02 8.56
C THR A 45 -0.49 -0.80 8.69
N LEU A 46 0.57 -0.15 9.18
CA LEU A 46 1.87 -0.77 9.42
C LEU A 46 1.78 -1.87 10.47
N TYR A 47 1.10 -1.60 11.59
CA TYR A 47 0.89 -2.57 12.66
C TYR A 47 0.18 -3.81 12.13
N ARG A 48 -0.92 -3.65 11.40
CA ARG A 48 -1.67 -4.78 10.83
C ARG A 48 -0.81 -5.61 9.86
N ILE A 49 0.01 -4.98 9.03
CA ILE A 49 0.89 -5.69 8.09
C ILE A 49 1.97 -6.47 8.85
N ALA A 50 2.61 -5.85 9.85
CA ALA A 50 3.63 -6.50 10.67
C ALA A 50 3.04 -7.69 11.45
N PHE A 51 1.87 -7.50 12.06
CA PHE A 51 1.16 -8.53 12.79
C PHE A 51 0.78 -9.71 11.88
N GLN A 52 0.21 -9.44 10.70
CA GLN A 52 -0.16 -10.50 9.76
C GLN A 52 1.06 -11.30 9.33
N LYS A 53 2.18 -10.64 9.00
CA LYS A 53 3.43 -11.34 8.64
C LYS A 53 3.95 -12.23 9.77
N ALA A 54 3.97 -11.71 11.00
CA ALA A 54 4.39 -12.48 12.16
C ALA A 54 3.48 -13.70 12.39
N MET A 55 2.17 -13.55 12.16
CA MET A 55 1.22 -14.67 12.29
C MET A 55 1.34 -15.68 11.17
N ASP A 56 1.51 -15.23 9.93
CA ASP A 56 1.74 -16.10 8.80
C ASP A 56 3.02 -16.92 9.03
N GLU A 57 4.11 -16.31 9.49
CA GLU A 57 5.36 -17.00 9.85
C GLU A 57 5.16 -18.08 10.93
N VAL A 58 4.43 -17.77 12.01
CA VAL A 58 4.15 -18.74 13.08
C VAL A 58 3.24 -19.87 12.61
N LEU A 59 2.21 -19.57 11.81
CA LEU A 59 1.19 -20.54 11.40
C LEU A 59 1.59 -21.38 10.18
N THR A 60 2.49 -20.90 9.30
CA THR A 60 3.04 -21.71 8.20
C THR A 60 4.24 -22.56 8.60
N THR A 61 4.85 -22.29 9.76
CA THR A 61 5.95 -23.11 10.31
C THR A 61 5.44 -24.20 11.27
N ALA A 62 4.12 -24.31 11.47
CA ALA A 62 3.45 -25.36 12.25
C ALA A 62 2.95 -26.49 11.34
#